data_AF-A0A3S1DKW7-F1
#
_entry.id   AF-A0A3S1DKW7-F1
#
_cell.length_a   1.000
_cell.length_b   1.000
_cell.length_c   1.000
_cell.angle_alpha   90.00
_cell.angle_beta   90.00
_cell.angle_gamma   90.00
#
_symmetry.space_group_name_H-M   'P 1'
#
loop_
_entity.id
_entity.type
_entity.pdbx_description
1 polymer ?
#
loop_
_entity_poly.entity_id
_entity_poly.type
_entity_poly.pdbx_seq_one_letter_code
_entity_poly.pdbx_strand_id
1 'polypeptide(L)'
;MIDARLDLLEKFRPDIISNLMLLWRDDDLCLPTDFHLALASAPSITKEALKCGLLSGRLELRRGGLVGRLELTAEGRYLVRRMVRRMRVASSPEVAA
;
A
#
# COMPACT_ATOMS: atom_id res chain seq x y z
N MET A 1 2.86 -2.47 -20.86
CA MET A 1 1.83 -1.44 -20.55
C MET A 1 1.52 -1.35 -19.05
N ILE A 2 1.57 -2.46 -18.29
CA ILE A 2 1.42 -2.46 -16.82
C ILE A 2 2.49 -1.60 -16.13
N ASP A 3 3.75 -1.69 -16.55
CA ASP A 3 4.87 -0.96 -15.92
C ASP A 3 4.71 0.57 -15.94
N ALA A 4 4.26 1.15 -17.06
CA ALA A 4 4.12 2.61 -17.16
C ALA A 4 3.15 3.18 -16.13
N ARG A 5 2.05 2.48 -15.84
CA ARG A 5 1.08 2.89 -14.81
C ARG A 5 1.67 2.77 -13.41
N LEU A 6 2.40 1.70 -13.14
CA LEU A 6 3.05 1.47 -11.84
C LEU A 6 4.14 2.50 -11.56
N ASP A 7 4.93 2.85 -12.58
CA ASP A 7 5.93 3.91 -12.47
C ASP A 7 5.29 5.30 -12.24
N LEU A 8 4.14 5.58 -12.85
CA LEU A 8 3.38 6.80 -12.57
C LEU A 8 2.87 6.84 -11.11
N LEU A 9 2.38 5.72 -10.58
CA LEU A 9 1.98 5.64 -9.17
C LEU A 9 3.16 5.84 -8.23
N GLU A 10 4.32 5.25 -8.52
CA GLU A 10 5.54 5.49 -7.75
C GLU A 10 5.98 6.94 -7.76
N LYS A 11 5.88 7.60 -8.92
CA LYS A 11 6.31 8.98 -9.08
C LYS A 11 5.36 9.99 -8.44
N PHE A 12 4.05 9.80 -8.62
CA PHE A 12 3.03 10.80 -8.28
C PHE A 12 2.25 10.49 -7.01
N ARG A 13 2.20 9.23 -6.57
CA ARG A 13 1.55 8.80 -5.32
C ARG A 13 2.47 7.95 -4.42
N PRO A 14 3.70 8.42 -4.14
CA PRO A 14 4.61 7.71 -3.24
C PRO A 14 4.04 7.59 -1.81
N ASP A 15 3.13 8.50 -1.42
CA ASP A 15 2.42 8.48 -0.15
C ASP A 15 1.62 7.18 0.05
N ILE A 16 0.95 6.70 -1.00
CA ILE A 16 0.18 5.44 -0.95
C ILE A 16 1.14 4.28 -0.73
N ILE A 17 2.20 4.20 -1.53
CA ILE A 17 3.12 3.07 -1.53
C ILE A 17 3.89 3.00 -0.22
N SER A 18 4.34 4.14 0.31
CA SER A 18 5.00 4.22 1.62
C SER A 18 4.08 3.79 2.76
N ASN A 19 2.79 4.15 2.71
CA ASN A 19 1.82 3.68 3.71
C ASN A 19 1.60 2.17 3.62
N LEU A 20 1.42 1.62 2.42
CA LEU A 20 1.30 0.17 2.22
C LEU A 20 2.57 -0.56 2.69
N MET A 21 3.74 -0.01 2.40
CA MET A 21 5.01 -0.54 2.88
C MET A 21 5.07 -0.54 4.41
N LEU A 22 4.65 0.52 5.09
CA LEU A 22 4.64 0.57 6.55
C LEU A 22 3.64 -0.42 7.16
N LEU A 23 2.46 -0.56 6.56
CA LEU A 23 1.42 -1.48 7.02
C LEU A 23 1.81 -2.97 6.85
N TRP A 24 2.61 -3.30 5.84
CA TRP A 24 3.03 -4.68 5.53
C TRP A 24 4.54 -4.91 5.72
N ARG A 25 5.27 -4.01 6.39
CA ARG A 25 6.75 -3.98 6.40
C ARG A 25 7.36 -5.28 6.91
N ASP A 26 6.71 -5.86 7.92
CA ASP A 26 7.19 -7.01 8.69
C ASP A 26 6.30 -8.24 8.49
N ASP A 27 5.28 -8.14 7.65
CA ASP A 27 4.32 -9.22 7.36
C ASP A 27 4.64 -9.91 6.02
N ASP A 28 4.17 -11.15 5.88
CA ASP A 28 4.10 -11.77 4.56
C ASP A 28 3.14 -10.94 3.68
N LEU A 29 3.69 -10.34 2.62
CA LEU A 29 2.94 -9.51 1.68
C LEU A 29 1.77 -10.24 0.99
N CYS A 30 1.74 -11.57 1.07
CA CYS A 30 0.65 -12.40 0.56
C CYS A 30 -0.50 -12.56 1.57
N LEU A 31 -0.32 -12.14 2.83
CA LEU A 31 -1.34 -12.30 3.85
C LEU A 31 -2.34 -11.13 3.85
N PRO A 32 -3.64 -11.45 3.94
CA PRO A 32 -4.68 -10.45 4.12
C PRO A 32 -4.72 -9.93 5.57
N THR A 33 -4.91 -8.62 5.69
CA THR A 33 -4.91 -7.85 6.95
C THR A 33 -6.28 -7.20 7.20
N ASP A 34 -6.67 -7.06 8.47
CA ASP A 34 -7.91 -6.40 8.87
C ASP A 34 -7.75 -4.87 8.89
N PHE A 35 -8.75 -4.18 8.34
CA PHE A 35 -8.81 -2.73 8.25
C PHE A 35 -10.04 -2.18 8.98
N HIS A 36 -9.81 -1.09 9.70
CA HIS A 36 -10.85 -0.28 10.33
C HIS A 36 -10.66 1.18 9.95
N LEU A 37 -11.57 1.71 9.14
CA LEU A 37 -11.59 3.12 8.74
C LEU A 37 -12.70 3.84 9.51
N ALA A 38 -12.32 4.60 10.54
CA ALA A 38 -13.26 5.25 11.47
C ALA A 38 -14.28 6.19 10.82
N LEU A 39 -13.97 6.78 9.66
CA LEU A 39 -14.88 7.68 8.95
C LEU A 39 -15.03 7.22 7.51
N ALA A 40 -16.19 6.62 7.20
CA ALA A 40 -16.46 6.07 5.87
C ALA A 40 -16.37 7.12 4.75
N SER A 41 -16.77 8.36 5.02
CA SER A 41 -16.74 9.48 4.06
C SER A 41 -15.39 10.20 3.97
N ALA A 42 -14.54 10.11 4.99
CA ALA A 42 -13.29 10.88 5.03
C ALA A 42 -12.25 10.36 4.03
N PRO A 43 -11.40 11.21 3.44
CA PRO A 43 -10.27 10.75 2.63
C PRO A 43 -9.41 9.73 3.40
N SER A 44 -8.98 8.67 2.72
CA SER A 44 -8.17 7.61 3.33
C SER A 44 -7.24 7.02 2.30
N ILE A 45 -5.98 6.82 2.69
CA ILE A 45 -4.97 6.20 1.84
C ILE A 45 -5.36 4.76 1.46
N THR A 46 -6.00 4.02 2.37
CA THR A 46 -6.53 2.68 2.10
C THR A 46 -7.57 2.71 0.98
N LYS A 47 -8.47 3.71 0.97
CA LYS A 47 -9.47 3.87 -0.10
C LYS A 47 -8.83 4.26 -1.43
N GLU A 48 -7.79 5.09 -1.40
CA GLU A 48 -7.05 5.44 -2.61
C GLU A 48 -6.25 4.23 -3.15
N ALA A 49 -5.63 3.43 -2.28
CA ALA A 49 -4.94 2.20 -2.66
C ALA A 49 -5.89 1.19 -3.33
N LEU A 50 -7.12 1.04 -2.83
CA LEU A 50 -8.17 0.26 -3.47
C LEU A 50 -8.52 0.80 -4.87
N LYS A 51 -8.71 2.12 -5.01
CA LYS A 51 -8.99 2.76 -6.32
C LYS A 51 -7.85 2.58 -7.31
N CYS A 52 -6.60 2.58 -6.85
CA CYS A 52 -5.42 2.37 -7.68
C CYS A 52 -5.16 0.88 -8.02
N GLY A 53 -5.99 -0.05 -7.54
CA GLY A 53 -5.84 -1.49 -7.77
C GLY A 53 -4.67 -2.12 -7.01
N LEU A 54 -4.16 -1.45 -5.97
CA LEU A 54 -3.05 -1.97 -5.15
C LEU A 54 -3.52 -2.87 -4.02
N LEU A 55 -4.79 -2.73 -3.62
CA LEU A 55 -5.46 -3.59 -2.66
C LEU A 55 -6.65 -4.30 -3.30
N SER A 56 -6.94 -5.51 -2.83
CA SER A 56 -8.18 -6.24 -3.11
C SER A 56 -8.84 -6.67 -1.80
N GLY A 57 -10.14 -6.93 -1.84
CA GLY A 57 -10.93 -7.34 -0.69
C GLY A 57 -12.25 -6.58 -0.60
N ARG A 58 -12.90 -6.68 0.56
CA ARG A 58 -14.19 -6.03 0.82
C ARG A 58 -14.14 -5.24 2.12
N LEU A 59 -14.67 -4.03 2.05
CA LEU A 59 -14.94 -3.18 3.22
C LEU A 59 -16.46 -3.05 3.36
N GLU A 60 -16.96 -3.37 4.54
CA GLU A 60 -18.37 -3.26 4.90
C GLU A 60 -18.59 -2.03 5.78
N LEU A 61 -19.67 -1.29 5.52
CA LEU A 61 -20.09 -0.21 6.40
C LEU A 61 -20.64 -0.78 7.71
N ARG A 62 -20.00 -0.46 8.83
CA ARG A 62 -20.45 -0.78 10.18
C ARG A 62 -20.65 0.50 11.00
N ARG A 63 -21.30 0.40 12.16
CA ARG A 63 -21.52 1.56 13.04
C ARG A 63 -20.17 2.19 13.40
N GLY A 64 -19.90 3.37 12.86
CA GLY A 64 -18.66 4.11 13.09
C GLY A 64 -17.51 3.82 12.12
N GLY A 65 -17.76 3.27 10.92
CA GLY A 65 -16.70 3.19 9.91
C GLY A 65 -16.86 2.12 8.83
N LEU A 66 -15.84 1.98 7.99
CA LEU A 66 -15.68 0.84 7.08
C LEU A 66 -14.76 -0.19 7.73
N VAL A 67 -15.19 -1.44 7.77
CA VAL A 67 -14.42 -2.54 8.36
C VAL A 67 -14.36 -3.69 7.37
N GLY A 68 -13.20 -4.32 7.25
CA GLY A 68 -13.09 -5.53 6.44
C GLY A 68 -11.66 -5.97 6.26
N ARG A 69 -11.49 -7.03 5.47
CA ARG A 69 -10.20 -7.68 5.26
C ARG A 69 -9.69 -7.38 3.86
N LEU A 70 -8.48 -6.84 3.77
CA LEU A 70 -7.84 -6.44 2.53
C LEU A 70 -6.49 -7.14 2.37
N GLU A 71 -6.10 -7.41 1.14
CA GLU A 71 -4.80 -7.95 0.77
C GLU A 71 -4.14 -7.08 -0.29
N LEU A 72 -2.81 -7.15 -0.38
CA LEU A 72 -2.10 -6.57 -1.51
C LEU A 72 -2.42 -7.36 -2.79
N THR A 73 -2.68 -6.66 -3.89
CA THR A 73 -2.72 -7.30 -5.20
C THR A 73 -1.30 -7.69 -5.64
N ALA A 74 -1.17 -8.43 -6.75
CA ALA A 74 0.16 -8.71 -7.33
C ALA A 74 0.96 -7.42 -7.60
N GLU A 75 0.28 -6.38 -8.07
CA GLU A 75 0.87 -5.07 -8.34
C GLU A 75 1.22 -4.32 -7.04
N GLY A 76 0.32 -4.35 -6.04
CA GLY A 76 0.60 -3.81 -4.71
C GLY A 76 1.85 -4.44 -4.08
N ARG A 77 1.95 -5.77 -4.13
CA ARG A 77 3.14 -6.51 -3.66
C ARG A 77 4.40 -6.10 -4.41
N TYR A 78 4.32 -5.96 -5.72
CA TYR A 78 5.46 -5.56 -6.55
C TYR A 78 5.97 -4.16 -6.17
N LEU A 79 5.07 -3.18 -6.04
CA LEU A 79 5.42 -1.81 -5.65
C LEU A 79 6.00 -1.73 -4.23
N VAL A 80 5.38 -2.43 -3.27
CA VAL A 80 5.89 -2.49 -1.89
C VAL A 80 7.29 -3.10 -1.86
N ARG A 81 7.53 -4.21 -2.59
CA ARG A 81 8.88 -4.81 -2.69
C ARG A 81 9.91 -3.87 -3.31
N ARG A 82 9.56 -3.13 -4.37
CA ARG A 82 10.45 -2.10 -4.96
C ARG A 82 10.79 -1.03 -3.94
N MET A 83 9.81 -0.53 -3.20
CA MET A 83 10.01 0.50 -2.18
C MET A 83 10.92 0.01 -1.05
N VAL A 84 10.68 -1.18 -0.49
CA VAL A 84 11.52 -1.77 0.56
C VAL A 84 12.98 -1.89 0.09
N ARG A 85 13.20 -2.35 -1.15
CA ARG A 85 14.56 -2.46 -1.72
C ARG A 85 15.23 -1.09 -1.83
N ARG A 86 14.53 -0.06 -2.32
CA ARG A 86 15.08 1.30 -2.40
C ARG A 86 15.46 1.85 -1.03
N MET A 87 14.59 1.67 -0.03
CA MET A 87 14.86 2.14 1.34
C MET A 87 16.08 1.44 1.94
N ARG A 88 16.26 0.13 1.71
CA ARG A 88 17.46 -0.61 2.15
C ARG A 88 18.73 -0.09 1.49
N VAL A 89 18.71 0.19 0.19
CA VAL A 89 19.86 0.76 -0.53
C VAL A 89 20.20 2.15 0.02
N ALA A 90 19.18 3.00 0.24
CA ALA A 90 19.37 4.33 0.82
C ALA A 90 19.86 4.30 2.28
N SER A 91 19.60 3.20 3.01
CA SER A 91 20.05 3.00 4.40
C SER A 91 21.45 2.38 4.48
N SER A 92 22.07 2.01 3.35
CA SER A 92 23.39 1.38 3.34
C SER A 92 24.48 2.46 3.45
N PRO A 93 25.39 2.37 4.43
CA PRO A 93 26.37 3.42 4.72
C PRO A 93 27.41 3.65 3.60
N GLU A 94 27.52 2.74 2.63
CA GLU A 94 28.45 2.86 1.48
C GLU A 94 28.04 3.95 0.48
N VAL A 95 26.79 4.42 0.49
CA VAL A 95 26.29 5.45 -0.45
C VAL A 95 26.34 6.87 0.17
N ALA A 96 26.68 6.98 1.45
CA ALA A 96 26.72 8.23 2.19
C ALA A 96 28.12 8.89 2.24
N ALA A 97 29.10 8.36 1.49
CA ALA A 97 30.48 8.85 1.42
C ALA A 97 30.79 9.52 0.07
#